data_AF-A0A7V2UH63-F1
#
_entry.id   AF-A0A7V2UH63-F1
#
_cell.length_a   1.000
_cell.length_b   1.000
_cell.length_c   1.000
_cell.angle_alpha   90.00
_cell.angle_beta   90.00
_cell.angle_gamma   90.00
#
_symmetry.space_group_name_H-M   'P 1'
#
loop_
_entity.id
_entity.type
_entity.pdbx_description
1 polymer ?
#
loop_
_entity_poly.entity_id
_entity_poly.type
_entity_poly.pdbx_seq_one_letter_code
_entity_poly.pdbx_strand_id
1 'polypeptide(L)' 'STIGLYKKAFFAQPWCNIPPGNPQGVSAPLAPMLRAAIDAGQVGASVYPDRWVDVGTPERLAALNA' A
#
# COMPACT_ATOMS: atom_id res chain seq x y z
N SER A 1 0.08 9.34 -4.41
CA SER A 1 0.34 8.65 -3.13
C SER A 1 -0.94 8.43 -2.38
N THR A 2 -1.01 7.37 -1.59
CA THR A 2 -2.21 6.92 -0.87
C THR A 2 -1.81 6.46 0.52
N ILE A 3 -2.74 6.56 1.48
CA ILE A 3 -2.65 5.81 2.73
C ILE A 3 -3.56 4.59 2.64
N GLY A 4 -3.07 3.44 3.10
CA GLY A 4 -3.83 2.20 3.16
C GLY A 4 -3.88 1.66 4.58
N LEU A 5 -5.06 1.23 5.02
CA LEU A 5 -5.24 0.47 6.25
C LEU A 5 -5.45 -1.00 5.89
N TYR A 6 -4.63 -1.88 6.47
CA TYR A 6 -4.61 -3.30 6.12
C TYR A 6 -4.90 -4.16 7.34
N LYS A 7 -5.70 -5.21 7.14
CA LYS A 7 -5.78 -6.31 8.10
C LYS A 7 -4.58 -7.23 7.86
N LYS A 8 -3.96 -7.74 8.94
CA LYS A 8 -2.86 -8.72 8.86
C LYS A 8 -3.19 -9.89 7.92
N ALA A 9 -4.44 -10.35 7.90
CA ALA A 9 -4.92 -11.44 7.05
C ALA A 9 -4.73 -11.19 5.54
N PHE A 10 -4.65 -9.93 5.08
CA PHE A 10 -4.37 -9.61 3.69
C PHE A 10 -2.95 -9.99 3.25
N PHE A 11 -2.01 -10.10 4.21
CA PHE A 11 -0.65 -10.55 3.97
C PHE A 11 -0.45 -12.05 4.26
N ALA A 12 -1.53 -12.82 4.22
CA ALA A 12 -1.53 -14.27 4.34
C ALA A 12 -2.30 -14.90 3.18
N GLN A 13 -2.32 -16.24 3.13
CA GLN A 13 -3.18 -16.99 2.21
C GLN A 13 -4.66 -16.56 2.38
N PRO A 14 -5.44 -16.41 1.29
CA PRO A 14 -5.09 -16.71 -0.10
C PRO A 14 -4.44 -15.55 -0.89
N TRP A 15 -4.29 -14.38 -0.28
CA TRP A 15 -3.87 -13.14 -0.97
C TRP A 15 -2.37 -13.03 -1.17
N CYS A 16 -1.58 -13.58 -0.24
CA CYS A 16 -0.13 -13.50 -0.23
C CYS A 16 0.49 -14.88 0.03
N ASN A 17 1.43 -15.26 -0.83
CA ASN A 17 2.16 -16.53 -0.72
C ASN A 17 3.44 -16.43 0.11
N ILE A 18 3.77 -15.24 0.64
CA ILE A 18 4.95 -15.05 1.49
C ILE A 18 4.64 -15.61 2.90
N PRO A 19 5.46 -16.55 3.42
CA PRO A 19 5.25 -17.08 4.76
C PRO A 19 5.52 -16.02 5.84
N PRO A 20 4.90 -16.13 7.03
CA PRO A 20 5.15 -15.21 8.14
C PRO A 20 6.63 -15.06 8.46
N GLY A 21 7.05 -13.81 8.67
CA GLY A 21 8.46 -13.46 8.91
C GLY A 21 9.30 -13.29 7.65
N ASN A 22 8.80 -13.67 6.46
CA ASN A 22 9.49 -13.55 5.18
C ASN A 22 10.99 -13.98 5.24
N PRO A 23 11.29 -15.24 5.64
CA PRO A 23 12.66 -15.66 5.94
C PRO A 23 13.61 -15.59 4.74
N GLN A 24 13.08 -15.59 3.51
CA GLN A 24 13.86 -15.45 2.28
C GLN A 24 13.90 -14.02 1.74
N GLY A 25 13.28 -13.05 2.43
CA GLY A 25 13.29 -11.64 2.01
C GLY A 25 12.63 -11.40 0.64
N VAL A 26 11.63 -12.22 0.29
CA VAL A 26 10.95 -12.12 -1.02
C VAL A 26 10.15 -10.83 -1.09
N SER A 27 10.31 -10.09 -2.18
CA SER A 27 9.48 -8.92 -2.48
C SER A 27 8.25 -9.35 -3.26
N ALA A 28 7.07 -8.88 -2.84
CA ALA A 28 5.84 -9.03 -3.60
C ALA A 28 5.30 -7.64 -3.99
N PRO A 29 4.92 -7.44 -5.27
CA PRO A 29 4.30 -6.20 -5.69
C PRO A 29 2.89 -6.09 -5.07
N LEU A 30 2.61 -4.98 -4.41
CA LEU A 30 1.33 -4.77 -3.74
C LEU A 30 0.17 -4.54 -4.73
N ALA A 31 0.44 -3.97 -5.91
CA ALA A 31 -0.60 -3.59 -6.87
C ALA A 31 -1.40 -4.80 -7.43
N PRO A 32 -0.77 -5.91 -7.87
CA PRO A 32 -1.52 -7.11 -8.27
C PRO A 32 -2.37 -7.70 -7.13
N MET A 33 -1.85 -7.72 -5.91
CA MET A 33 -2.58 -8.21 -4.73
C MET A 33 -3.82 -7.36 -4.44
N LEU A 34 -3.67 -6.04 -4.48
CA LEU A 34 -4.78 -5.10 -4.32
C LEU A 34 -5.83 -5.27 -5.40
N ARG A 35 -5.42 -5.48 -6.65
CA ARG A 35 -6.35 -5.66 -7.77
C ARG A 35 -7.21 -6.91 -7.61
N ALA A 36 -6.59 -8.05 -7.23
CA ALA A 36 -7.33 -9.26 -6.92
C ALA A 36 -8.35 -9.06 -5.77
N ALA A 37 -7.97 -8.31 -4.73
CA ALA A 37 -8.88 -8.02 -3.62
C ALA A 37 -9.98 -7.01 -3.96
N ILE A 38 -9.73 -6.07 -4.88
CA ILE A 38 -10.75 -5.18 -5.48
C ILE A 38 -11.76 -6.03 -6.26
N ASP A 39 -11.28 -6.92 -7.12
CA ASP A 39 -12.14 -7.81 -7.93
C ASP A 39 -13.01 -8.72 -7.04
N ALA A 40 -12.54 -9.06 -5.84
CA ALA A 40 -13.28 -9.80 -4.82
C ALA A 40 -14.13 -8.93 -3.86
N GLY A 41 -14.22 -7.62 -4.09
CA GLY A 41 -15.01 -6.69 -3.26
C GLY A 41 -14.52 -6.53 -1.82
N GLN A 42 -13.25 -6.85 -1.54
CA GLN A 42 -12.67 -6.79 -0.19
C GLN A 42 -11.99 -5.45 0.12
N VAL A 43 -11.99 -4.52 -0.83
CA VAL A 43 -11.31 -3.23 -0.73
C VAL A 43 -12.33 -2.10 -0.77
N GLY A 44 -12.33 -1.28 0.27
CA GLY A 44 -13.01 0.01 0.28
C GLY A 44 -12.02 1.15 0.03
N ALA A 45 -12.53 2.30 -0.40
CA ALA A 45 -11.74 3.51 -0.56
C ALA A 45 -12.60 4.76 -0.33
N SER A 46 -11.95 5.84 0.08
CA SER A 46 -12.53 7.17 0.15
C SER A 46 -11.55 8.17 -0.45
N VAL A 47 -12.08 9.21 -1.08
CA VAL A 47 -11.26 10.32 -1.58
C VAL A 47 -10.89 11.24 -0.41
N TYR A 48 -9.60 11.53 -0.26
CA TYR A 48 -9.13 12.60 0.61
C TYR A 48 -9.10 13.91 -0.20
N PRO A 49 -9.95 14.91 0.12
CA PRO A 49 -10.13 16.09 -0.73
C PRO A 49 -9.10 17.19 -0.48
N ASP A 50 -8.45 17.18 0.69
CA ASP A 50 -7.51 18.22 1.07
C ASP A 50 -6.12 18.01 0.45
N ARG A 51 -5.24 18.99 0.68
CA ARG A 51 -3.86 18.97 0.17
C ARG A 51 -3.13 17.70 0.64
N TRP A 52 -2.81 16.84 -0.33
CA TRP A 52 -1.90 15.71 -0.17
C TRP A 52 -0.64 15.98 -0.98
N VAL A 53 0.53 15.95 -0.35
CA VAL A 53 1.82 16.11 -1.03
C VAL A 53 2.61 14.82 -0.89
N ASP A 54 2.94 14.23 -2.03
CA ASP A 54 3.91 13.15 -2.10
C ASP A 54 5.33 13.73 -2.00
N VAL A 55 6.14 13.29 -1.04
CA VAL A 55 7.48 13.82 -0.81
C VAL A 55 8.48 12.67 -0.93
N GLY A 56 9.07 12.54 -2.12
CA GLY A 56 10.03 11.48 -2.44
C GLY A 56 11.48 11.94 -2.58
N THR A 57 11.75 13.25 -2.51
CA THR A 57 13.10 13.82 -2.65
C THR A 57 13.32 14.98 -1.67
N PRO A 58 14.57 15.31 -1.32
CA PRO A 58 14.88 16.47 -0.47
C PRO A 58 14.36 17.79 -1.03
N GLU A 59 14.42 17.98 -2.35
CA GLU A 59 13.95 19.20 -3.02
C GLU A 59 12.43 19.37 -2.86
N ARG A 60 11.68 18.27 -2.97
CA ARG A 60 10.21 18.28 -2.74
C ARG A 60 9.87 18.58 -1.29
N LEU A 61 10.70 18.15 -0.33
CA LEU A 61 10.52 18.47 1.08
C LEU A 61 10.80 19.95 1.35
N ALA A 62 11.89 20.50 0.81
CA ALA A 62 12.24 21.91 0.97
C ALA A 62 11.13 22.82 0.41
N ALA A 63 10.58 22.50 -0.77
CA ALA A 63 9.48 23.24 -1.38
C ALA A 63 8.16 23.18 -0.58
N LEU A 64 7.97 22.15 0.27
CA LEU A 64 6.80 22.04 1.14
C LEU A 64 6.91 22.91 2.39
N ASN A 65 8.13 23.12 2.90
CA ASN A 65 8.41 23.85 4.13
C ASN A 65 8.65 25.35 3.94
N ALA A 66 8.75 25.81 2.70
CA ALA A 66 8.88 27.22 2.33
C ALA A 66 7.53 27.95 2.43
#